data_AF-A0A2M9P3T0-F1
#
_entry.id   AF-A0A2M9P3T0-F1
#
_cell.length_a   1.000
_cell.length_b   1.000
_cell.length_c   1.000
_cell.angle_alpha   90.00
_cell.angle_beta   90.00
_cell.angle_gamma   90.00
#
_symmetry.space_group_name_H-M   'P 1'
#
loop_
_entity.id
_entity.type
_entity.pdbx_description
1 polymer ?
#
loop_
_entity_poly.entity_id
_entity_poly.type
_entity_poly.pdbx_seq_one_letter_code
_entity_poly.pdbx_strand_id
1 'polypeptide(L)'
;MIVLFIAVAFVIIMIPAVLVLPFSNDKTSGELAEQLEKKVKNSSNEVSANEMSSVEVAVYRTHAKKIEKVPLETYLTGVVAAEMPAEFEEEALKAQALTARTYIVNQLIGESRLGLPDGADVSDTVMHQVYKNNDELKKQWGSDYKSKMKKISKAIKETEGQILTYDGKPITATFFSTSNGYTENSEDYWQADFPYLRSVSSPWDKEESPKFYNKVVVNSADFENKLGVSLSSGTTIGTVVERTSGNRVGIVEIGGKKLTGKQIREKLGLTSSDFNWERQGNQIVITTKGS
;
A
#
# COMPACT_ATOMS: atom_id res chain seq x y z
N MET A 1 -60.66 25.13 10.03
CA MET A 1 -59.24 25.44 9.72
C MET A 1 -58.27 24.60 10.53
N ILE A 2 -58.41 24.54 11.87
CA ILE A 2 -57.53 23.74 12.76
C ILE A 2 -57.55 22.23 12.43
N VAL A 3 -58.72 21.63 12.20
CA VAL A 3 -58.85 20.19 11.88
C VAL A 3 -58.16 19.83 10.55
N LEU A 4 -58.24 20.70 9.55
CA LEU A 4 -57.57 20.50 8.25
C LEU A 4 -56.04 20.62 8.41
N PHE A 5 -55.58 21.52 9.26
CA PHE A 5 -54.16 21.69 9.56
C PHE A 5 -53.56 20.47 10.27
N ILE A 6 -54.30 19.90 11.22
CA ILE A 6 -53.90 18.67 11.93
C ILE A 6 -53.86 17.48 10.96
N ALA A 7 -54.84 17.35 10.06
CA ALA A 7 -54.86 16.29 9.06
C ALA A 7 -53.68 16.39 8.08
N VAL A 8 -53.35 17.60 7.60
CA VAL A 8 -52.21 17.83 6.72
C VAL A 8 -50.88 17.55 7.44
N ALA A 9 -50.74 17.99 8.69
CA ALA A 9 -49.55 17.70 9.50
C ALA A 9 -49.36 16.18 9.72
N PHE A 10 -50.45 15.43 9.93
CA PHE A 10 -50.39 13.98 10.12
C PHE A 10 -49.93 13.25 8.84
N VAL A 11 -50.39 13.71 7.67
CA VAL A 11 -50.01 13.14 6.37
C VAL A 11 -48.53 13.42 6.04
N ILE A 12 -48.02 14.61 6.36
CA ILE A 12 -46.62 14.99 6.13
C ILE A 12 -45.66 14.12 6.96
N ILE A 13 -46.06 13.67 8.15
CA ILE A 13 -45.22 12.84 9.02
C ILE A 13 -45.34 11.35 8.67
N MET A 14 -46.55 10.88 8.35
CA MET A 14 -46.81 9.45 8.13
C MET A 14 -46.27 8.95 6.78
N ILE A 15 -46.31 9.76 5.72
CA ILE A 15 -45.84 9.32 4.39
C ILE A 15 -44.33 9.00 4.40
N PRO A 16 -43.43 9.86 4.93
CA PRO A 16 -42.02 9.53 5.06
C PRO A 16 -41.78 8.32 5.96
N ALA A 17 -42.52 8.21 7.07
CA ALA A 17 -42.37 7.07 7.99
C ALA A 17 -42.69 5.73 7.30
N VAL A 18 -43.81 5.66 6.56
CA VAL A 18 -44.21 4.46 5.80
C VAL A 18 -43.23 4.15 4.67
N LEU A 19 -42.64 5.16 4.02
CA LEU A 19 -41.62 4.99 2.99
C LEU A 19 -40.30 4.43 3.52
N VAL A 20 -39.96 4.67 4.79
CA VAL A 20 -38.70 4.18 5.41
C VAL A 20 -38.85 2.79 6.03
N LEU A 21 -40.06 2.39 6.45
CA LEU A 21 -40.31 1.05 7.02
C LEU A 21 -39.79 -0.14 6.16
N PRO A 22 -39.96 -0.18 4.83
CA PRO A 22 -39.41 -1.27 4.02
C PRO A 22 -37.87 -1.26 3.91
N PHE A 23 -37.21 -0.12 4.21
CA PHE A 23 -35.75 0.01 4.25
C PHE A 23 -35.17 -0.18 5.67
N SER A 24 -36.01 -0.36 6.69
CA SER A 24 -35.60 -0.58 8.08
C SER A 24 -35.11 -2.02 8.36
N ASN A 25 -35.23 -2.93 7.40
CA ASN A 25 -34.84 -4.34 7.56
C ASN A 25 -33.50 -4.69 6.91
N ASP A 26 -32.81 -3.75 6.25
CA ASP A 26 -31.42 -3.93 5.86
C ASP A 26 -30.52 -3.56 7.04
N LYS A 27 -29.94 -4.58 7.68
CA LYS A 27 -28.91 -4.42 8.71
C LYS A 27 -27.59 -3.95 8.06
N THR A 28 -27.52 -2.70 7.63
CA THR A 28 -26.25 -1.96 7.61
C THR A 28 -25.98 -1.46 9.02
N SER A 29 -25.40 -2.37 9.82
CA SER A 29 -24.99 -2.08 11.19
C SER A 29 -23.69 -1.26 11.18
N GLY A 30 -23.80 0.03 10.93
CA GLY A 30 -22.80 0.99 11.41
C GLY A 30 -22.89 1.07 12.93
N GLU A 31 -22.32 0.10 13.65
CA GLU A 31 -22.17 0.19 15.10
C GLU A 31 -21.24 1.39 15.40
N LEU A 32 -21.84 2.45 15.94
CA LEU A 32 -21.15 3.62 16.47
C LEU A 32 -20.05 3.14 17.45
N ALA A 33 -18.83 3.67 17.31
CA ALA A 33 -17.61 3.21 17.98
C ALA A 33 -17.74 2.90 19.50
N GLU A 34 -18.68 3.54 20.18
CA GLU A 34 -18.99 3.35 21.59
C GLU A 34 -19.57 1.96 21.92
N GLN A 35 -20.27 1.30 20.99
CA GLN A 35 -20.77 -0.06 21.18
C GLN A 35 -19.68 -1.13 20.94
N LEU A 36 -18.71 -0.85 20.07
CA LEU A 36 -17.53 -1.69 19.87
C LEU A 36 -16.66 -1.71 21.12
N GLU A 37 -16.44 -0.57 21.79
CA GLU A 37 -15.69 -0.53 23.05
C GLU A 37 -16.36 -1.35 24.17
N LYS A 38 -17.69 -1.34 24.24
CA LYS A 38 -18.45 -2.08 25.25
C LYS A 38 -18.48 -3.59 24.99
N LYS A 39 -18.48 -4.01 23.72
CA LYS A 39 -18.47 -5.41 23.31
C LYS A 39 -17.07 -6.03 23.45
N VAL A 40 -16.01 -5.26 23.18
CA VAL A 40 -14.62 -5.66 23.44
C VAL A 40 -14.36 -5.89 24.94
N LYS A 41 -14.92 -5.05 25.82
CA LYS A 41 -14.80 -5.24 27.29
C LYS A 41 -15.50 -6.49 27.85
N ASN A 42 -16.51 -7.02 27.17
CA ASN A 42 -17.30 -8.14 27.66
C ASN A 42 -16.98 -9.49 26.98
N SER A 43 -16.09 -9.51 25.97
CA SER A 43 -15.66 -10.73 25.27
C SER A 43 -14.14 -10.94 25.27
N SER A 44 -13.39 -10.19 26.09
CA SER A 44 -12.00 -10.51 26.36
C SER A 44 -11.94 -11.76 27.22
N ASN A 45 -11.85 -12.93 26.58
CA ASN A 45 -10.84 -13.87 27.05
C ASN A 45 -9.53 -13.10 27.01
N GLU A 46 -9.07 -12.62 28.15
CA GLU A 46 -7.77 -11.97 28.29
C GLU A 46 -6.71 -12.96 27.82
N VAL A 47 -6.31 -12.85 26.56
CA VAL A 47 -5.01 -13.34 26.13
C VAL A 47 -4.02 -12.48 26.88
N SER A 48 -3.42 -13.06 27.92
CA SER A 48 -2.40 -12.41 28.74
C SER A 48 -1.36 -11.75 27.83
N ALA A 49 -0.94 -10.53 28.16
CA ALA A 49 0.11 -9.80 27.44
C ALA A 49 1.42 -10.62 27.28
N ASN A 50 1.58 -11.67 28.08
CA ASN A 50 2.69 -12.61 28.00
C ASN A 50 2.63 -13.55 26.77
N GLU A 51 1.46 -13.76 26.14
CA GLU A 51 1.34 -14.63 24.96
C GLU A 51 1.51 -13.87 23.63
N MET A 52 1.18 -12.57 23.54
CA MET A 52 1.54 -11.76 22.36
C MET A 52 3.06 -11.62 22.20
N SER A 53 3.80 -11.65 23.32
CA SER A 53 5.28 -11.69 23.33
C SER A 53 5.87 -13.00 22.77
N SER A 54 5.05 -14.01 22.43
CA SER A 54 5.53 -15.32 21.96
C SER A 54 5.52 -15.48 20.43
N VAL A 55 4.93 -14.54 19.68
CA VAL A 55 4.90 -14.65 18.22
C VAL A 55 6.27 -14.32 17.66
N GLU A 56 6.93 -15.32 17.08
CA GLU A 56 8.17 -15.17 16.33
C GLU A 56 7.90 -15.15 14.82
N VAL A 57 8.73 -14.41 14.10
CA VAL A 57 8.77 -14.40 12.63
C VAL A 57 10.06 -15.04 12.19
N ALA A 58 9.98 -16.08 11.35
CA ALA A 58 11.14 -16.72 10.74
C ALA A 58 11.52 -15.99 9.45
N VAL A 59 12.51 -15.09 9.53
CA VAL A 59 12.98 -14.27 8.40
C VAL A 59 14.11 -14.98 7.66
N TYR A 60 13.89 -15.28 6.38
CA TYR A 60 14.97 -15.73 5.50
C TYR A 60 15.85 -14.54 5.08
N ARG A 61 17.10 -14.55 5.53
CA ARG A 61 18.14 -13.57 5.23
C ARG A 61 18.82 -13.93 3.93
N THR A 62 18.40 -13.35 2.82
CA THR A 62 18.75 -13.79 1.46
C THR A 62 20.25 -13.79 1.18
N HIS A 63 20.98 -12.74 1.60
CA HIS A 63 22.43 -12.65 1.41
C HIS A 63 23.20 -13.69 2.24
N ALA A 64 22.77 -13.91 3.48
CA ALA A 64 23.43 -14.84 4.40
C ALA A 64 22.93 -16.30 4.24
N LYS A 65 21.87 -16.52 3.46
CA LYS A 65 21.20 -17.81 3.24
C LYS A 65 20.86 -18.53 4.54
N LYS A 66 20.37 -17.79 5.54
CA LYS A 66 19.98 -18.32 6.86
C LYS A 66 18.60 -17.83 7.28
N ILE A 67 17.96 -18.56 8.17
CA ILE A 67 16.69 -18.18 8.77
C ILE A 67 16.99 -17.63 10.17
N GLU A 68 16.48 -16.43 10.45
CA GLU A 68 16.54 -15.79 11.76
C GLU A 68 15.14 -15.72 12.35
N LYS A 69 14.93 -16.32 13.52
CA LYS A 69 13.69 -16.15 14.27
C LYS A 69 13.80 -14.92 15.15
N VAL A 70 12.84 -14.02 15.01
CA VAL A 70 12.80 -12.75 15.74
C VAL A 70 11.42 -12.52 16.32
N PRO A 71 11.30 -11.95 17.54
CA PRO A 71 10.01 -11.56 18.07
C PRO A 71 9.30 -10.59 17.12
N LEU A 72 7.97 -10.71 16.98
CA LEU A 72 7.16 -9.92 16.05
C LEU A 72 7.45 -8.41 16.15
N GLU A 73 7.46 -7.85 17.36
CA GLU A 73 7.69 -6.41 17.55
C GLU A 73 9.13 -5.98 17.19
N THR A 74 10.10 -6.89 17.30
CA THR A 74 11.47 -6.66 16.83
C THR A 74 11.54 -6.73 15.31
N TYR A 75 10.82 -7.66 14.69
CA TYR A 75 10.68 -7.74 13.23
C TYR A 75 10.09 -6.43 12.66
N LEU A 76 8.98 -5.97 13.23
CA LEU A 76 8.31 -4.74 12.81
C LEU A 76 9.21 -3.52 12.96
N THR A 77 10.02 -3.46 14.02
CA THR A 77 11.01 -2.39 14.18
C THR A 77 12.00 -2.37 13.02
N GLY A 78 12.50 -3.54 12.61
CA GLY A 78 13.40 -3.65 11.47
C GLY A 78 12.76 -3.33 10.13
N VAL A 79 11.47 -3.68 9.95
CA VAL A 79 10.71 -3.35 8.73
C VAL A 79 10.41 -1.86 8.63
N VAL A 80 9.80 -1.26 9.66
CA VAL A 80 9.46 0.18 9.65
C VAL A 80 10.73 1.02 9.46
N ALA A 81 11.84 0.65 10.11
CA ALA A 81 13.12 1.31 9.94
C ALA A 81 13.74 1.18 8.53
N ALA A 82 13.41 0.12 7.80
CA ALA A 82 13.94 -0.13 6.47
C ALA A 82 13.08 0.48 5.36
N GLU A 83 11.76 0.55 5.56
CA GLU A 83 10.77 1.00 4.57
C GLU A 83 10.45 2.50 4.68
N MET A 84 10.51 3.08 5.88
CA MET A 84 10.14 4.48 6.12
C MET A 84 11.28 5.26 6.82
N PRO A 85 11.65 6.47 6.35
CA PRO A 85 12.61 7.30 7.05
C PRO A 85 12.14 7.63 8.48
N ALA A 86 13.03 7.48 9.46
CA ALA A 86 12.70 7.74 10.87
C ALA A 86 12.33 9.22 11.14
N GLU A 87 12.71 10.11 10.23
CA GLU A 87 12.40 11.53 10.27
C GLU A 87 10.92 11.82 10.03
N PHE A 88 10.18 10.92 9.37
CA PHE A 88 8.76 11.09 9.07
C PHE A 88 7.92 11.29 10.33
N GLU A 89 6.77 11.93 10.18
CA GLU A 89 5.84 12.21 11.28
C GLU A 89 5.47 10.95 12.07
N GLU A 90 5.22 11.13 13.37
CA GLU A 90 4.94 10.00 14.26
C GLU A 90 3.71 9.20 13.81
N GLU A 91 2.65 9.89 13.36
CA GLU A 91 1.44 9.25 12.85
C GLU A 91 1.69 8.49 11.53
N ALA A 92 2.63 8.94 10.69
CA ALA A 92 3.02 8.21 9.49
C ALA A 92 3.77 6.91 9.87
N LEU A 93 4.65 6.96 10.87
CA LEU A 93 5.32 5.77 11.40
C LEU A 93 4.33 4.77 12.02
N LYS A 94 3.29 5.25 12.71
CA LYS A 94 2.20 4.40 13.22
C LYS A 94 1.42 3.74 12.10
N ALA A 95 1.03 4.50 11.07
CA ALA A 95 0.35 3.93 9.90
C ALA A 95 1.20 2.85 9.21
N GLN A 96 2.52 3.08 9.08
CA GLN A 96 3.45 2.09 8.56
C GLN A 96 3.55 0.86 9.47
N ALA A 97 3.54 1.03 10.79
CA ALA A 97 3.56 -0.09 11.74
C ALA A 97 2.29 -0.96 11.61
N LEU A 98 1.10 -0.36 11.48
CA LEU A 98 -0.14 -1.11 11.22
C LEU A 98 -0.08 -1.86 9.90
N THR A 99 0.41 -1.20 8.85
CA THR A 99 0.55 -1.78 7.51
C THR A 99 1.50 -2.99 7.55
N ALA A 100 2.66 -2.82 8.20
CA ALA A 100 3.65 -3.87 8.34
C ALA A 100 3.13 -5.05 9.19
N ARG A 101 2.47 -4.76 10.32
CA ARG A 101 1.89 -5.78 11.20
C ARG A 101 0.77 -6.55 10.51
N THR A 102 -0.10 -5.87 9.78
CA THR A 102 -1.18 -6.50 9.02
C THR A 102 -0.63 -7.44 7.95
N TYR A 103 0.40 -6.98 7.22
CA TYR A 103 1.06 -7.80 6.22
C TYR A 103 1.63 -9.10 6.81
N ILE A 104 2.43 -9.00 7.88
CA ILE A 104 3.05 -10.19 8.46
C ILE A 104 2.02 -11.12 9.12
N VAL A 105 0.99 -10.57 9.78
CA VAL A 105 -0.11 -11.39 10.32
C VAL A 105 -0.82 -12.13 9.19
N ASN A 106 -1.15 -11.45 8.08
CA ASN A 106 -1.77 -12.08 6.93
C ASN A 106 -0.88 -13.18 6.31
N GLN A 107 0.43 -12.98 6.31
CA GLN A 107 1.39 -13.96 5.82
C GLN A 107 1.51 -15.18 6.74
N LEU A 108 1.48 -14.98 8.07
CA LEU A 108 1.58 -16.06 9.06
C LEU A 108 0.32 -16.93 9.14
N ILE A 109 -0.86 -16.36 8.88
CA ILE A 109 -2.12 -17.14 8.81
C ILE A 109 -2.33 -17.80 7.45
N GLY A 110 -1.64 -17.31 6.42
CA GLY A 110 -1.74 -17.84 5.06
C GLY A 110 -0.93 -19.12 4.88
N GLU A 111 -1.33 -19.93 3.90
CA GLU A 111 -0.62 -21.20 3.59
C GLU A 111 0.51 -21.02 2.57
N SER A 112 0.56 -19.88 1.88
CA SER A 112 1.48 -19.65 0.77
C SER A 112 2.84 -19.13 1.25
N ARG A 113 3.84 -20.02 1.28
CA ARG A 113 5.27 -19.70 1.44
C ARG A 113 6.05 -19.80 0.12
N LEU A 114 5.40 -19.50 -1.00
CA LEU A 114 5.96 -19.65 -2.34
C LEU A 114 7.29 -18.88 -2.48
N GLY A 115 8.34 -19.61 -2.90
CA GLY A 115 9.67 -19.03 -3.12
C GLY A 115 10.54 -18.89 -1.88
N LEU A 116 10.11 -19.38 -0.71
CA LEU A 116 10.89 -19.39 0.52
C LEU A 116 11.47 -20.79 0.81
N PRO A 117 12.63 -20.89 1.48
CA PRO A 117 13.11 -22.16 1.99
C PRO A 117 12.21 -22.68 3.12
N ASP A 118 12.23 -24.00 3.34
CA ASP A 118 11.46 -24.63 4.40
C ASP A 118 11.76 -24.00 5.77
N GLY A 119 10.69 -23.64 6.48
CA GLY A 119 10.76 -23.03 7.81
C GLY A 119 10.89 -21.51 7.84
N ALA A 120 10.88 -20.82 6.69
CA ALA A 120 10.80 -19.35 6.62
C ALA A 120 9.36 -18.86 6.39
N ASP A 121 9.01 -17.76 7.04
CA ASP A 121 7.70 -17.09 6.89
C ASP A 121 7.76 -15.97 5.85
N VAL A 122 8.88 -15.25 5.79
CA VAL A 122 9.13 -14.10 4.90
C VAL A 122 10.60 -14.02 4.49
N SER A 123 10.89 -13.29 3.40
CA SER A 123 12.25 -12.88 3.03
C SER A 123 12.52 -11.42 3.40
N ASP A 124 13.78 -11.03 3.50
CA ASP A 124 14.21 -9.64 3.74
C ASP A 124 14.26 -8.73 2.49
N THR A 125 13.47 -9.03 1.47
CA THR A 125 13.45 -8.31 0.19
C THR A 125 12.09 -7.68 -0.09
N VAL A 126 12.03 -6.82 -1.12
CA VAL A 126 10.80 -6.17 -1.61
C VAL A 126 9.69 -7.15 -2.05
N MET A 127 10.01 -8.44 -2.21
CA MET A 127 8.99 -9.46 -2.45
C MET A 127 8.06 -9.65 -1.25
N HIS A 128 8.59 -9.43 -0.04
CA HIS A 128 7.82 -9.42 1.18
C HIS A 128 7.88 -8.03 1.83
N GLN A 129 8.90 -7.80 2.66
CA GLN A 129 9.21 -6.51 3.27
C GLN A 129 10.72 -6.43 3.46
N VAL A 130 11.31 -5.27 3.21
CA VAL A 130 12.73 -5.05 3.51
C VAL A 130 12.89 -5.10 5.03
N TYR A 131 13.78 -5.97 5.51
CA TYR A 131 14.07 -6.12 6.93
C TYR A 131 15.54 -5.83 7.22
N LYS A 132 15.80 -4.93 8.18
CA LYS A 132 17.13 -4.67 8.72
C LYS A 132 17.18 -5.04 10.19
N ASN A 133 18.20 -5.81 10.56
CA ASN A 133 18.42 -6.17 11.95
C ASN A 133 19.10 -5.02 12.72
N ASN A 134 19.21 -5.19 14.04
CA ASN A 134 19.73 -4.16 14.93
C ASN A 134 21.16 -3.69 14.56
N ASP A 135 22.04 -4.62 14.17
CA ASP A 135 23.43 -4.28 13.86
C ASP A 135 23.55 -3.50 12.54
N GLU A 136 22.72 -3.84 11.55
CA GLU A 136 22.60 -3.08 10.31
C GLU A 136 22.07 -1.66 10.57
N LEU A 137 21.05 -1.52 11.43
CA LEU A 137 20.49 -0.22 11.78
C LEU A 137 21.47 0.65 12.57
N LYS A 138 22.21 0.07 13.52
CA LYS A 138 23.30 0.78 14.23
C LYS A 138 24.36 1.27 13.26
N LYS A 139 24.77 0.44 12.31
CA LYS A 139 25.74 0.82 11.28
C LYS A 139 25.20 1.94 10.38
N GLN A 140 23.93 1.87 10.00
CA GLN A 140 23.30 2.86 9.12
C GLN A 140 23.13 4.23 9.79
N TRP A 141 22.71 4.25 11.07
CA TRP A 141 22.36 5.50 11.75
C TRP A 141 23.46 6.05 12.66
N GLY A 142 24.47 5.26 13.00
CA GLY A 142 25.60 5.70 13.82
C GLY A 142 25.14 6.34 15.15
N SER A 143 25.51 7.60 15.37
CA SER A 143 25.14 8.37 16.56
C SER A 143 23.63 8.55 16.73
N ASP A 144 22.88 8.61 15.63
CA ASP A 144 21.44 8.88 15.67
C ASP A 144 20.63 7.64 16.00
N TYR A 145 21.27 6.46 16.02
CA TYR A 145 20.61 5.17 16.21
C TYR A 145 19.65 5.19 17.41
N LYS A 146 20.11 5.66 18.58
CA LYS A 146 19.28 5.65 19.80
C LYS A 146 18.03 6.52 19.65
N SER A 147 18.16 7.68 19.01
CA SER A 147 17.05 8.61 18.81
C SER A 147 16.01 8.04 17.84
N LYS A 148 16.46 7.60 16.65
CA LYS A 148 15.60 7.04 15.59
C LYS A 148 14.92 5.76 16.07
N MET A 149 15.67 4.88 16.73
CA MET A 149 15.14 3.65 17.31
C MET A 149 14.06 3.94 18.36
N LYS A 150 14.26 4.93 19.23
CA LYS A 150 13.27 5.32 20.24
C LYS A 150 11.96 5.79 19.60
N LYS A 151 12.03 6.60 18.53
CA LYS A 151 10.84 7.11 17.83
C LYS A 151 10.06 5.98 17.15
N ILE A 152 10.75 5.10 16.43
CA ILE A 152 10.10 3.95 15.75
C ILE A 152 9.52 2.97 16.77
N SER A 153 10.27 2.63 17.82
CA SER A 153 9.79 1.71 18.87
C SER A 153 8.56 2.28 19.59
N LYS A 154 8.48 3.59 19.78
CA LYS A 154 7.30 4.26 20.33
C LYS A 154 6.08 4.08 19.43
N ALA A 155 6.20 4.37 18.13
CA ALA A 155 5.10 4.20 17.17
C ALA A 155 4.59 2.74 17.09
N ILE A 156 5.51 1.79 17.14
CA ILE A 156 5.19 0.35 17.14
C ILE A 156 4.45 -0.05 18.42
N LYS A 157 4.92 0.40 19.58
CA LYS A 157 4.29 0.13 20.87
C LYS A 157 2.91 0.76 20.99
N GLU A 158 2.74 1.99 20.52
CA GLU A 158 1.44 2.67 20.56
C GLU A 158 0.39 2.05 19.63
N THR A 159 0.81 1.15 18.74
CA THR A 159 -0.03 0.40 17.80
C THR A 159 0.02 -1.12 18.06
N GLU A 160 0.49 -1.52 19.24
CA GLU A 160 0.66 -2.93 19.62
C GLU A 160 -0.66 -3.69 19.51
N GLY A 161 -0.61 -4.87 18.88
CA GLY A 161 -1.78 -5.72 18.66
C GLY A 161 -2.79 -5.23 17.62
N GLN A 162 -2.59 -4.05 17.00
CA GLN A 162 -3.51 -3.50 16.02
C GLN A 162 -3.17 -3.96 14.60
N ILE A 163 -4.20 -4.36 13.85
CA ILE A 163 -4.13 -4.70 12.43
C ILE A 163 -5.29 -4.04 11.65
N LEU A 164 -5.10 -3.89 10.35
CA LEU A 164 -6.09 -3.38 9.42
C LEU A 164 -6.94 -4.56 8.89
N THR A 165 -8.27 -4.43 8.98
CA THR A 165 -9.19 -5.50 8.56
C THR A 165 -10.29 -5.00 7.64
N TYR A 166 -10.80 -5.90 6.81
CA TYR A 166 -12.00 -5.74 6.01
C TYR A 166 -12.82 -7.02 6.13
N ASP A 167 -14.12 -6.91 6.42
CA ASP A 167 -15.00 -8.05 6.73
C ASP A 167 -14.43 -9.02 7.78
N GLY A 168 -13.77 -8.47 8.80
CA GLY A 168 -13.19 -9.23 9.91
C GLY A 168 -11.92 -10.03 9.55
N LYS A 169 -11.37 -9.86 8.34
CA LYS A 169 -10.13 -10.51 7.91
C LYS A 169 -9.01 -9.47 7.72
N PRO A 170 -7.73 -9.81 8.00
CA PRO A 170 -6.62 -8.94 7.68
C PRO A 170 -6.62 -8.56 6.19
N ILE A 171 -6.34 -7.30 5.90
CA ILE A 171 -6.30 -6.83 4.51
C ILE A 171 -4.94 -7.10 3.85
N THR A 172 -4.92 -7.10 2.52
CA THR A 172 -3.70 -6.90 1.74
C THR A 172 -3.21 -5.45 1.90
N ALA A 173 -2.36 -5.22 2.92
CA ALA A 173 -1.86 -3.90 3.28
C ALA A 173 -0.64 -3.48 2.43
N THR A 174 -0.85 -3.25 1.14
CA THR A 174 0.21 -2.76 0.23
C THR A 174 0.50 -1.28 0.44
N PHE A 175 1.77 -0.90 0.32
CA PHE A 175 2.22 0.48 0.34
C PHE A 175 3.28 0.71 -0.75
N PHE A 176 3.55 1.98 -1.07
CA PHE A 176 4.58 2.40 -2.02
C PHE A 176 5.09 3.79 -1.63
N SER A 177 6.18 4.25 -2.23
CA SER A 177 6.90 5.43 -1.74
C SER A 177 6.23 6.75 -2.10
N THR A 178 5.85 6.95 -3.36
CA THR A 178 5.29 8.23 -3.82
C THR A 178 4.25 8.02 -4.92
N SER A 179 3.09 8.66 -4.80
CA SER A 179 2.05 8.65 -5.83
C SER A 179 2.31 9.68 -6.93
N ASN A 180 1.58 9.60 -8.03
CA ASN A 180 1.53 10.67 -9.04
C ASN A 180 0.45 11.73 -8.72
N GLY A 181 -0.07 11.74 -7.48
CA GLY A 181 -1.24 12.50 -7.02
C GLY A 181 -2.47 11.63 -6.75
N TYR A 182 -2.43 10.36 -7.17
CA TYR A 182 -3.49 9.37 -6.95
C TYR A 182 -2.91 7.97 -6.68
N THR A 183 -3.59 7.20 -5.83
CA THR A 183 -3.37 5.75 -5.70
C THR A 183 -4.02 5.01 -6.87
N GLU A 184 -3.73 3.72 -7.04
CA GLU A 184 -4.35 2.87 -8.06
C GLU A 184 -5.48 2.04 -7.48
N ASN A 185 -6.44 1.66 -8.34
CA ASN A 185 -7.24 0.49 -8.05
C ASN A 185 -6.36 -0.76 -8.14
N SER A 186 -6.63 -1.76 -7.30
CA SER A 186 -5.86 -3.01 -7.30
C SER A 186 -5.83 -3.72 -8.66
N GLU A 187 -6.96 -3.76 -9.35
CA GLU A 187 -7.17 -4.46 -10.62
C GLU A 187 -6.47 -3.78 -11.80
N ASP A 188 -6.07 -2.52 -11.65
CA ASP A 188 -5.28 -1.79 -12.65
C ASP A 188 -3.79 -2.21 -12.61
N TYR A 189 -3.36 -2.90 -11.55
CA TYR A 189 -1.97 -3.33 -11.36
C TYR A 189 -1.79 -4.84 -11.16
N TRP A 190 -2.74 -5.47 -10.46
CA TRP A 190 -2.84 -6.91 -10.22
C TRP A 190 -4.10 -7.48 -10.87
N GLN A 191 -4.26 -8.80 -10.89
CA GLN A 191 -5.48 -9.43 -11.44
C GLN A 191 -6.66 -9.42 -10.47
N ALA A 192 -6.40 -9.25 -9.18
CA ALA A 192 -7.42 -9.30 -8.14
C ALA A 192 -7.95 -7.90 -7.84
N ASP A 193 -9.26 -7.79 -7.72
CA ASP A 193 -9.95 -6.63 -7.16
C ASP A 193 -10.07 -6.79 -5.63
N PHE A 194 -9.66 -5.77 -4.88
CA PHE A 194 -9.93 -5.63 -3.47
C PHE A 194 -10.79 -4.37 -3.19
N PRO A 195 -11.94 -4.49 -2.50
CA PRO A 195 -12.81 -3.35 -2.18
C PRO A 195 -12.15 -2.18 -1.44
N TYR A 196 -11.07 -2.46 -0.70
CA TYR A 196 -10.32 -1.48 0.08
C TYR A 196 -9.07 -0.93 -0.63
N LEU A 197 -8.65 -1.49 -1.78
CA LEU A 197 -7.54 -0.97 -2.59
C LEU A 197 -8.11 -0.21 -3.79
N ARG A 198 -8.65 0.97 -3.49
CA ARG A 198 -9.24 1.86 -4.48
C ARG A 198 -8.41 3.12 -4.68
N SER A 199 -8.51 3.66 -5.89
CA SER A 199 -7.88 4.90 -6.27
C SER A 199 -8.49 6.05 -5.45
N VAL A 200 -7.63 6.73 -4.70
CA VAL A 200 -7.94 7.92 -3.91
C VAL A 200 -6.92 9.01 -4.22
N SER A 201 -7.30 10.27 -4.01
CA SER A 201 -6.39 11.40 -4.17
C SER A 201 -5.35 11.41 -3.06
N SER A 202 -4.09 11.69 -3.43
CA SER A 202 -2.98 11.93 -2.50
C SER A 202 -2.23 13.19 -2.94
N PRO A 203 -2.77 14.38 -2.66
CA PRO A 203 -2.24 15.64 -3.19
C PRO A 203 -0.86 15.99 -2.64
N TRP A 204 -0.54 15.54 -1.42
CA TRP A 204 0.71 15.87 -0.73
C TRP A 204 1.95 15.32 -1.42
N ASP A 205 1.84 14.19 -2.14
CA ASP A 205 2.99 13.58 -2.82
C ASP A 205 3.67 14.55 -3.80
N LYS A 206 2.87 15.38 -4.49
CA LYS A 206 3.39 16.34 -5.47
C LYS A 206 4.18 17.47 -4.83
N GLU A 207 3.78 17.87 -3.62
CA GLU A 207 4.32 19.04 -2.93
C GLU A 207 5.51 18.65 -2.05
N GLU A 208 5.41 17.49 -1.38
CA GLU A 208 6.33 17.10 -0.31
C GLU A 208 7.37 16.06 -0.74
N SER A 209 7.08 15.22 -1.74
CA SER A 209 8.00 14.12 -2.08
C SER A 209 9.13 14.58 -3.01
N PRO A 210 10.40 14.44 -2.60
CA PRO A 210 11.53 14.69 -3.49
C PRO A 210 11.64 13.65 -4.62
N LYS A 211 10.87 12.55 -4.53
CA LYS A 211 10.83 11.48 -5.53
C LYS A 211 9.64 11.61 -6.48
N PHE A 212 8.87 12.71 -6.42
CA PHE A 212 7.68 12.86 -7.26
C PHE A 212 8.02 12.87 -8.75
N TYR A 213 9.07 13.58 -9.17
CA TYR A 213 9.53 13.56 -10.56
C TYR A 213 10.84 12.80 -10.68
N ASN A 214 10.93 11.87 -11.63
CA ASN A 214 12.20 11.23 -11.97
C ASN A 214 12.44 11.32 -13.47
N LYS A 215 13.70 11.28 -13.89
CA LYS A 215 14.12 11.29 -15.30
C LYS A 215 15.05 10.12 -15.56
N VAL A 216 14.76 9.38 -16.62
CA VAL A 216 15.60 8.31 -17.16
C VAL A 216 15.88 8.61 -18.62
N VAL A 217 17.13 8.45 -19.05
CA VAL A 217 17.53 8.61 -20.45
C VAL A 217 18.02 7.27 -20.96
N VAL A 218 17.46 6.80 -22.08
CA VAL A 218 17.76 5.50 -22.67
C VAL A 218 18.17 5.70 -24.14
N ASN A 219 19.12 4.91 -24.64
CA ASN A 219 19.41 4.88 -26.08
C ASN A 219 18.20 4.32 -26.84
N SER A 220 17.92 4.82 -28.05
CA SER A 220 16.78 4.36 -28.86
C SER A 220 16.88 2.87 -29.19
N ALA A 221 18.08 2.36 -29.50
CA ALA A 221 18.29 0.94 -29.76
C ALA A 221 18.03 0.08 -28.51
N ASP A 222 18.45 0.55 -27.33
CA ASP A 222 18.18 -0.16 -26.07
C ASP A 222 16.69 -0.14 -25.73
N PHE A 223 16.00 0.97 -26.01
CA PHE A 223 14.57 1.10 -25.83
C PHE A 223 13.81 0.11 -26.72
N GLU A 224 14.14 0.06 -28.02
CA GLU A 224 13.58 -0.89 -28.99
C GLU A 224 13.81 -2.34 -28.57
N ASN A 225 15.04 -2.68 -28.18
CA ASN A 225 15.43 -4.02 -27.75
C ASN A 225 14.68 -4.45 -26.48
N LYS A 226 14.64 -3.61 -25.44
CA LYS A 226 13.97 -3.94 -24.17
C LYS A 226 12.47 -4.13 -24.35
N LEU A 227 11.83 -3.28 -25.14
CA LEU A 227 10.38 -3.36 -25.38
C LEU A 227 9.99 -4.36 -26.48
N GLY A 228 10.94 -4.73 -27.33
CA GLY A 228 10.72 -5.57 -28.51
C GLY A 228 9.77 -4.86 -29.48
N VAL A 229 10.14 -3.64 -29.87
CA VAL A 229 9.42 -2.73 -30.77
C VAL A 229 10.40 -2.08 -31.74
N SER A 230 9.90 -1.52 -32.84
CA SER A 230 10.70 -0.69 -33.75
C SER A 230 10.08 0.70 -33.84
N LEU A 231 10.89 1.71 -33.58
CA LEU A 231 10.51 3.11 -33.63
C LEU A 231 10.61 3.62 -35.07
N SER A 232 9.64 4.42 -35.48
CA SER A 232 9.75 5.20 -36.72
C SER A 232 10.84 6.26 -36.59
N SER A 233 11.35 6.79 -37.71
CA SER A 233 12.29 7.93 -37.71
C SER A 233 11.66 9.26 -37.26
N GLY A 234 10.36 9.27 -36.98
CA GLY A 234 9.63 10.45 -36.51
C GLY A 234 9.90 10.80 -35.04
N THR A 235 9.23 11.86 -34.59
CA THR A 235 9.26 12.35 -33.20
C THR A 235 8.32 11.57 -32.29
N THR A 236 7.25 10.97 -32.84
CA THR A 236 6.31 10.15 -32.08
C THR A 236 6.92 8.80 -31.75
N ILE A 237 7.13 8.55 -30.46
CA ILE A 237 7.63 7.27 -29.94
C ILE A 237 6.48 6.26 -29.83
N GLY A 238 5.34 6.68 -29.27
CA GLY A 238 4.13 5.87 -29.15
C GLY A 238 2.96 6.70 -28.65
N THR A 239 1.77 6.11 -28.75
CA THR A 239 0.51 6.75 -28.37
C THR A 239 -0.07 6.07 -27.15
N VAL A 240 -0.32 6.84 -26.08
CA VAL A 240 -1.07 6.34 -24.92
C VAL A 240 -2.52 6.16 -25.35
N VAL A 241 -2.99 4.91 -25.30
CA VAL A 241 -4.35 4.51 -25.69
C VAL A 241 -5.30 4.61 -24.49
N GLU A 242 -4.79 4.33 -23.29
CA GLU A 242 -5.59 4.25 -22.07
C GLU A 242 -4.78 4.70 -20.86
N ARG A 243 -5.47 5.34 -19.91
CA ARG A 243 -4.96 5.61 -18.56
C ARG A 243 -5.86 4.95 -17.52
N THR A 244 -5.25 4.51 -16.43
CA THR A 244 -5.95 3.93 -15.28
C THR A 244 -6.69 5.01 -14.50
N SER A 245 -7.50 4.63 -13.51
CA SER A 245 -8.21 5.61 -12.67
C SER A 245 -7.26 6.50 -11.85
N GLY A 246 -6.09 5.96 -11.48
CA GLY A 246 -5.01 6.69 -10.81
C GLY A 246 -4.12 7.48 -11.78
N ASN A 247 -4.56 7.68 -13.02
CA ASN A 247 -3.86 8.43 -14.07
C ASN A 247 -2.51 7.84 -14.51
N ARG A 248 -2.19 6.59 -14.19
CA ARG A 248 -1.01 5.92 -14.74
C ARG A 248 -1.27 5.49 -16.19
N VAL A 249 -0.20 5.23 -16.94
CA VAL A 249 -0.31 4.71 -18.30
C VAL A 249 -0.84 3.28 -18.23
N GLY A 250 -2.05 3.06 -18.75
CA GLY A 250 -2.66 1.74 -18.85
C GLY A 250 -2.08 0.99 -20.04
N ILE A 251 -2.38 1.48 -21.25
CA ILE A 251 -1.95 0.88 -22.52
C ILE A 251 -1.28 1.93 -23.41
N VAL A 252 -0.16 1.55 -24.04
CA VAL A 252 0.50 2.31 -25.10
C VAL A 252 0.63 1.45 -26.34
N GLU A 253 0.42 2.06 -27.51
CA GLU A 253 0.80 1.50 -28.79
C GLU A 253 2.14 2.09 -29.26
N ILE A 254 3.13 1.22 -29.50
CA ILE A 254 4.49 1.57 -29.94
C ILE A 254 4.86 0.62 -31.09
N GLY A 255 5.15 1.17 -32.28
CA GLY A 255 5.59 0.36 -33.43
C GLY A 255 4.63 -0.77 -33.80
N GLY A 256 3.31 -0.53 -33.71
CA GLY A 256 2.27 -1.53 -33.99
C GLY A 256 2.04 -2.57 -32.89
N LYS A 257 2.69 -2.43 -31.72
CA LYS A 257 2.55 -3.32 -30.57
C LYS A 257 1.87 -2.61 -29.41
N LYS A 258 0.91 -3.26 -28.78
CA LYS A 258 0.32 -2.80 -27.51
C LYS A 258 1.13 -3.33 -26.33
N LEU A 259 1.51 -2.43 -25.44
CA LEU A 259 2.22 -2.71 -24.20
C LEU A 259 1.51 -2.00 -23.05
N THR A 260 1.49 -2.63 -21.88
CA THR A 260 1.00 -1.97 -20.66
C THR A 260 2.05 -1.02 -20.10
N GLY A 261 1.63 0.03 -19.39
CA GLY A 261 2.57 0.91 -18.69
C GLY A 261 3.41 0.16 -17.64
N LYS A 262 2.84 -0.88 -17.01
CA LYS A 262 3.57 -1.79 -16.10
C LYS A 262 4.71 -2.53 -16.80
N GLN A 263 4.45 -3.14 -17.96
CA GLN A 263 5.48 -3.81 -18.74
C GLN A 263 6.61 -2.86 -19.15
N ILE A 264 6.26 -1.62 -19.53
CA ILE A 264 7.24 -0.59 -19.89
C ILE A 264 8.08 -0.20 -18.67
N ARG A 265 7.43 0.05 -17.51
CA ARG A 265 8.11 0.34 -16.24
C ARG A 265 9.12 -0.75 -15.88
N GLU A 266 8.69 -2.00 -15.85
CA GLU A 266 9.53 -3.14 -15.46
C GLU A 266 10.70 -3.35 -16.42
N LYS A 267 10.46 -3.29 -17.73
CA LYS A 267 11.50 -3.52 -18.76
C LYS A 267 12.52 -2.40 -18.84
N LEU A 268 12.10 -1.16 -18.61
CA LEU A 268 12.99 0.01 -18.68
C LEU A 268 13.56 0.41 -17.32
N GLY A 269 13.11 -0.19 -16.22
CA GLY A 269 13.53 0.16 -14.86
C GLY A 269 13.05 1.55 -14.43
N LEU A 270 11.82 1.93 -14.82
CA LEU A 270 11.23 3.20 -14.42
C LEU A 270 10.72 3.14 -12.98
N THR A 271 10.66 4.28 -12.32
CA THR A 271 10.14 4.37 -10.93
C THR A 271 8.64 4.09 -10.88
N SER A 272 7.87 4.53 -11.88
CA SER A 272 6.43 4.30 -11.97
C SER A 272 5.97 4.03 -13.40
N SER A 273 4.68 3.68 -13.56
CA SER A 273 4.01 3.58 -14.86
C SER A 273 3.26 4.87 -15.26
N ASP A 274 3.40 5.98 -14.53
CA ASP A 274 3.00 7.30 -15.04
C ASP A 274 4.23 7.98 -15.63
N PHE A 275 4.33 7.97 -16.94
CA PHE A 275 5.46 8.55 -17.65
C PHE A 275 5.04 9.32 -18.90
N ASN A 276 5.92 10.23 -19.30
CA ASN A 276 5.94 10.83 -20.62
C ASN A 276 7.33 10.64 -21.24
N TRP A 277 7.42 10.68 -22.56
CA TRP A 277 8.69 10.55 -23.27
C TRP A 277 8.87 11.56 -24.38
N GLU A 278 10.13 11.83 -24.69
CA GLU A 278 10.53 12.69 -25.79
C GLU A 278 11.77 12.12 -26.47
N ARG A 279 11.85 12.22 -27.80
CA ARG A 279 13.02 11.81 -28.57
C ARG A 279 13.98 12.97 -28.70
N GLN A 280 15.24 12.75 -28.32
CA GLN A 280 16.34 13.70 -28.47
C GLN A 280 17.49 13.03 -29.22
N GLY A 281 17.50 13.19 -30.55
CA GLY A 281 18.44 12.49 -31.43
C GLY A 281 18.29 10.96 -31.31
N ASN A 282 19.36 10.30 -30.85
CA ASN A 282 19.36 8.85 -30.63
C ASN A 282 18.95 8.44 -29.20
N GLN A 283 18.46 9.38 -28.38
CA GLN A 283 18.03 9.12 -27.02
C GLN A 283 16.53 9.31 -26.85
N ILE A 284 15.97 8.54 -25.91
CA ILE A 284 14.61 8.68 -25.41
C ILE A 284 14.71 9.18 -23.98
N VAL A 285 14.22 10.40 -23.75
CA VAL A 285 14.15 11.02 -22.42
C VAL A 285 12.77 10.72 -21.85
N ILE A 286 12.74 9.96 -20.75
CA ILE A 286 11.53 9.52 -20.08
C ILE A 286 11.43 10.26 -18.74
N THR A 287 10.31 10.93 -18.51
CA THR A 287 10.02 11.57 -17.22
C THR A 287 8.86 10.84 -16.57
N THR A 288 9.05 10.38 -15.33
CA THR A 288 8.02 9.68 -14.55
C THR A 288 7.47 10.55 -13.42
N LYS A 289 6.26 10.23 -12.98
CA LYS A 289 5.64 10.76 -11.77
C LYS A 289 5.40 9.65 -10.75
N GLY A 290 5.85 9.83 -9.51
CA GLY A 290 5.79 8.84 -8.45
C GLY A 290 6.91 7.79 -8.51
N SER A 291 6.95 6.93 -7.48
CA SER A 291 8.00 5.92 -7.26
C SER A 291 7.53 4.73 -6.45
#